data_AF-A0A7Y8F0D4-F1
#
_entry.id   AF-A0A7Y8F0D4-F1
#
_cell.length_a   1.000
_cell.length_b   1.000
_cell.length_c   1.000
_cell.angle_alpha   90.00
_cell.angle_beta   90.00
_cell.angle_gamma   90.00
#
_symmetry.space_group_name_H-M   'P 1'
#
loop_
_entity.id
_entity.type
_entity.pdbx_description
1 polymer ?
#
loop_
_entity_poly.entity_id
_entity_poly.type
_entity_poly.pdbx_seq_one_letter_code
_entity_poly.pdbx_strand_id
1 'polypeptide(L)'
;DQLYFGPWVAERTVALEGMLEHQPEAINPVVRGIVENGRQYTACDAYKAEYLRAELSRRINDSLAGFDALLVPTSPTLRTLAEMAEEPVRYNSQFGYYTNFTNLADLSALALPAGLRADGLPSGITLLAPAWHDTALADLGKRWQANLGLNLGATGRSLPASGVPVQAPGSVRVAVVGAHLTGMPLNFQLTKRNAVLVEQTHTADSYRLYALPGTVPPKPGLAKADSGRSIIVELWDMPLARFGEFVAEIPAPLGIGNVVLADGRSVKGFICEPWALADALDITEFGGWRAFIASRG
;
A
#
# COMPACT_ATOMS: atom_id res chain seq x y z
N ASP A 1 4.77 -9.89 -27.64
CA ASP A 1 3.67 -10.80 -28.04
C ASP A 1 3.91 -12.30 -27.81
N GLN A 2 4.75 -12.68 -26.82
CA GLN A 2 5.03 -14.07 -26.46
C GLN A 2 3.83 -14.83 -25.84
N LEU A 3 2.92 -14.15 -25.14
CA LEU A 3 1.79 -14.81 -24.47
C LEU A 3 0.71 -15.30 -25.46
N TYR A 4 0.43 -14.53 -26.52
CA TYR A 4 -0.61 -14.87 -27.50
C TYR A 4 -0.08 -15.54 -28.76
N PHE A 5 1.18 -15.27 -29.13
CA PHE A 5 1.82 -15.82 -30.33
C PHE A 5 3.02 -16.71 -29.99
N GLY A 6 3.05 -17.23 -28.76
CA GLY A 6 4.04 -18.20 -28.31
C GLY A 6 3.37 -19.46 -27.74
N PRO A 7 4.17 -20.42 -27.27
CA PRO A 7 3.70 -21.75 -26.90
C PRO A 7 2.85 -21.78 -25.62
N TRP A 8 2.71 -20.68 -24.89
CA TRP A 8 1.86 -20.56 -23.71
C TRP A 8 0.38 -20.88 -23.99
N VAL A 9 -0.09 -20.71 -25.24
CA VAL A 9 -1.44 -21.14 -25.63
C VAL A 9 -1.64 -22.66 -25.51
N ALA A 10 -0.56 -23.45 -25.58
CA ALA A 10 -0.61 -24.90 -25.45
C ALA A 10 -1.11 -25.36 -24.07
N GLU A 11 -0.93 -24.58 -23.00
CA GLU A 11 -1.53 -24.89 -21.69
C GLU A 11 -3.06 -24.99 -21.79
N ARG A 12 -3.68 -24.09 -22.57
CA ARG A 12 -5.13 -24.09 -22.79
C ARG A 12 -5.56 -25.24 -23.69
N THR A 13 -4.74 -25.57 -24.69
CA THR A 13 -4.98 -26.72 -25.58
C THR A 13 -4.99 -28.02 -24.81
N VAL A 14 -4.00 -28.23 -23.93
CA VAL A 14 -3.91 -29.41 -23.06
C VAL A 14 -5.12 -29.46 -22.12
N ALA A 15 -5.48 -28.34 -21.49
CA ALA A 15 -6.65 -28.29 -20.60
C ALA A 15 -7.99 -28.61 -21.30
N LEU A 16 -8.09 -28.37 -22.61
CA LEU A 16 -9.31 -28.56 -23.41
C LEU A 16 -9.23 -29.74 -24.38
N GLU A 17 -8.20 -30.58 -24.31
CA GLU A 17 -7.93 -31.62 -25.31
C GLU A 17 -9.14 -32.54 -25.55
N GLY A 18 -9.76 -33.03 -24.48
CA GLY A 18 -10.94 -33.90 -24.59
C GLY A 18 -12.15 -33.22 -25.26
N MET A 19 -12.38 -31.93 -25.00
CA MET A 19 -13.45 -31.17 -25.67
C MET A 19 -13.13 -30.92 -27.15
N LEU A 20 -11.87 -30.60 -27.46
CA LEU A 20 -11.43 -30.39 -28.83
C LEU A 20 -11.57 -31.66 -29.68
N GLU A 21 -11.38 -32.84 -29.09
CA GLU A 21 -11.49 -34.12 -29.79
C GLU A 21 -12.93 -34.58 -29.96
N HIS A 22 -13.76 -34.46 -28.92
CA HIS A 22 -15.06 -35.11 -28.89
C HIS A 22 -16.24 -34.15 -29.12
N GLN A 23 -16.09 -32.86 -28.79
CA GLN A 23 -17.16 -31.85 -28.83
C GLN A 23 -16.66 -30.45 -29.25
N PRO A 24 -15.92 -30.31 -30.36
CA PRO A 24 -15.31 -29.03 -30.74
C PRO A 24 -16.34 -27.92 -30.99
N GLU A 25 -17.56 -28.25 -31.44
CA GLU A 25 -18.63 -27.28 -31.69
C GLU A 25 -19.24 -26.69 -30.40
N ALA A 26 -18.96 -27.28 -29.23
CA ALA A 26 -19.36 -26.73 -27.94
C ALA A 26 -18.49 -25.53 -27.51
N ILE A 27 -17.35 -25.32 -28.16
CA ILE A 27 -16.42 -24.22 -27.87
C ILE A 27 -16.74 -23.04 -28.79
N ASN A 28 -16.79 -21.83 -28.22
CA ASN A 28 -16.95 -20.61 -29.02
C ASN A 28 -15.94 -20.58 -30.18
N PRO A 29 -16.34 -20.28 -31.43
CA PRO A 29 -15.47 -20.41 -32.60
C PRO A 29 -14.16 -19.62 -32.52
N VAL A 30 -14.18 -18.41 -31.93
CA VAL A 30 -12.99 -17.57 -31.77
C VAL A 30 -12.05 -18.20 -30.73
N VAL A 31 -12.59 -18.68 -29.61
CA VAL A 31 -11.81 -19.35 -28.57
C VAL A 31 -11.21 -20.64 -29.11
N ARG A 32 -12.00 -21.45 -29.83
CA ARG A 32 -11.56 -22.69 -30.48
C ARG A 32 -10.37 -22.44 -31.40
N GLY A 33 -10.49 -21.48 -32.32
CA GLY A 33 -9.42 -21.13 -33.25
C GLY A 33 -8.13 -20.68 -32.56
N ILE A 34 -8.21 -20.03 -31.39
CA ILE A 34 -7.04 -19.68 -30.59
C ILE A 34 -6.41 -20.91 -29.93
N VAL A 35 -7.21 -21.76 -29.27
CA VAL A 35 -6.67 -22.90 -28.51
C VAL A 35 -6.20 -24.04 -29.40
N GLU A 36 -6.74 -24.21 -30.62
CA GLU A 36 -6.26 -25.21 -31.57
C GLU A 36 -4.83 -24.94 -32.04
N ASN A 37 -4.42 -23.66 -32.11
CA ASN A 37 -3.06 -23.27 -32.51
C ASN A 37 -1.99 -23.81 -31.55
N GLY A 38 -2.33 -24.15 -30.30
CA GLY A 38 -1.36 -24.76 -29.38
C GLY A 38 -0.81 -26.09 -29.86
N ARG A 39 -1.52 -26.83 -30.71
CA ARG A 39 -1.05 -28.10 -31.32
C ARG A 39 0.15 -27.91 -32.26
N GLN A 40 0.44 -26.68 -32.69
CA GLN A 40 1.52 -26.38 -33.64
C GLN A 40 2.89 -26.22 -32.96
N TYR A 41 2.95 -26.10 -31.63
CA TYR A 41 4.19 -25.87 -30.90
C TYR A 41 4.79 -27.19 -30.40
N THR A 42 6.11 -27.32 -30.55
CA THR A 42 6.85 -28.48 -30.04
C THR A 42 7.26 -28.30 -28.58
N ALA A 43 7.65 -29.39 -27.92
CA ALA A 43 8.27 -29.31 -26.59
C ALA A 43 9.52 -28.40 -26.59
N CYS A 44 10.32 -28.43 -27.68
CA CYS A 44 11.47 -27.54 -27.83
C CYS A 44 11.07 -26.06 -27.87
N ASP A 45 9.94 -25.72 -28.49
CA ASP A 45 9.43 -24.35 -28.51
C ASP A 45 8.98 -23.91 -27.12
N ALA A 46 8.29 -24.79 -26.39
CA ALA A 46 7.90 -24.56 -25.00
C ALA A 46 9.11 -24.27 -24.10
N TYR A 47 10.16 -25.09 -24.15
CA TYR A 47 11.37 -24.85 -23.36
C TYR A 47 12.10 -23.56 -23.76
N LYS A 48 12.19 -23.23 -25.05
CA LYS A 48 12.75 -21.93 -25.50
C LYS A 48 11.98 -20.74 -24.94
N ALA A 49 10.65 -20.82 -24.94
CA ALA A 49 9.80 -19.77 -24.38
C ALA A 49 9.95 -19.67 -22.86
N GLU A 50 10.13 -20.79 -22.16
CA GLU A 50 10.39 -20.79 -20.72
C GLU A 50 11.75 -20.16 -20.39
N TYR A 51 12.81 -20.44 -21.15
CA TYR A 51 14.11 -19.80 -20.96
C TYR A 51 14.04 -18.29 -21.18
N LEU A 52 13.32 -17.86 -22.22
CA LEU A 52 13.09 -16.44 -22.48
C LEU A 52 12.24 -15.80 -21.37
N ARG A 53 11.20 -16.49 -20.88
CA ARG A 53 10.39 -16.03 -19.75
C ARG A 53 11.28 -15.79 -18.53
N ALA A 54 12.09 -16.77 -18.14
CA ALA A 54 12.98 -16.64 -17.00
C ALA A 54 13.96 -15.45 -17.13
N GLU A 55 14.54 -15.24 -18.32
CA GLU A 55 15.40 -14.08 -18.59
C GLU A 55 14.65 -12.75 -18.42
N LEU A 56 13.48 -12.63 -19.05
CA LEU A 56 12.68 -11.40 -19.02
C LEU A 56 12.13 -11.13 -17.62
N SER A 57 11.66 -12.14 -16.89
CA SER A 57 11.18 -12.00 -15.52
C SER A 57 12.28 -11.48 -14.61
N ARG A 58 13.52 -11.96 -14.74
CA ARG A 58 14.66 -11.39 -14.00
C ARG A 58 14.86 -9.91 -14.33
N ARG A 59 14.90 -9.55 -15.62
CA ARG A 59 15.08 -8.15 -16.06
C ARG A 59 13.97 -7.23 -15.56
N ILE A 60 12.72 -7.70 -15.55
CA ILE A 60 11.58 -6.96 -15.01
C ILE A 60 11.77 -6.73 -13.51
N ASN A 61 12.05 -7.79 -12.75
CA ASN A 61 12.27 -7.68 -11.31
C ASN A 61 13.45 -6.73 -10.97
N ASP A 62 14.58 -6.84 -11.67
CA ASP A 62 15.73 -5.95 -11.49
C ASP A 62 15.38 -4.49 -11.80
N SER A 63 14.59 -4.25 -12.84
CA SER A 63 14.15 -2.90 -13.22
C SER A 63 13.18 -2.30 -12.20
N LEU A 64 12.41 -3.14 -11.49
CA LEU A 64 11.44 -2.73 -10.48
C LEU A 64 12.04 -2.63 -9.08
N ALA A 65 13.25 -3.16 -8.83
CA ALA A 65 13.84 -3.24 -7.49
C ALA A 65 14.02 -1.89 -6.76
N GLY A 66 14.08 -0.77 -7.50
CA GLY A 66 14.15 0.59 -6.93
C GLY A 66 12.80 1.20 -6.54
N PHE A 67 11.70 0.48 -6.73
CA PHE A 67 10.33 0.96 -6.54
C PHE A 67 9.50 -0.04 -5.72
N ASP A 68 8.57 0.47 -4.92
CA ASP A 68 7.66 -0.38 -4.14
C ASP A 68 6.58 -1.03 -5.03
N ALA A 69 6.13 -0.30 -6.04
CA ALA A 69 5.12 -0.74 -7.01
C ALA A 69 5.21 0.06 -8.31
N LEU A 70 4.77 -0.55 -9.40
CA LEU A 70 4.52 0.08 -10.70
C LEU A 70 3.04 0.40 -10.84
N LEU A 71 2.72 1.64 -11.21
CA LEU A 71 1.35 2.07 -11.52
C LEU A 71 1.17 2.08 -13.04
N VAL A 72 0.16 1.38 -13.54
CA VAL A 72 -0.21 1.33 -14.96
C VAL A 72 -1.70 1.60 -15.15
N PRO A 73 -2.17 2.05 -16.33
CA PRO A 73 -3.58 1.96 -16.67
C PRO A 73 -4.05 0.50 -16.63
N THR A 74 -5.24 0.22 -16.09
CA THR A 74 -5.76 -1.16 -16.08
C THR A 74 -6.00 -1.70 -17.49
N SER A 75 -6.47 -0.83 -18.39
CA SER A 75 -6.65 -1.09 -19.81
C SER A 75 -6.40 0.20 -20.58
N PRO A 76 -5.76 0.17 -21.77
CA PRO A 76 -5.54 1.37 -22.56
C PRO A 76 -6.82 1.97 -23.16
N THR A 77 -7.87 1.16 -23.32
CA THR A 77 -9.11 1.59 -23.96
C THR A 77 -10.33 0.83 -23.44
N LEU A 78 -11.51 1.31 -23.82
CA LEU A 78 -12.78 0.60 -23.78
C LEU A 78 -13.23 0.34 -25.22
N ARG A 79 -14.04 -0.70 -25.44
CA ARG A 79 -14.69 -0.98 -26.73
C ARG A 79 -16.15 -1.31 -26.50
N THR A 80 -16.98 -0.89 -27.45
CA THR A 80 -18.36 -1.32 -27.55
C THR A 80 -18.46 -2.75 -28.05
N LEU A 81 -19.60 -3.40 -27.82
CA LEU A 81 -19.86 -4.74 -28.35
C LEU A 81 -19.84 -4.78 -29.88
N ALA A 82 -20.29 -3.69 -30.53
CA ALA A 82 -20.27 -3.57 -31.99
C ALA A 82 -18.84 -3.56 -32.53
N GLU A 83 -17.94 -2.74 -31.96
CA GLU A 83 -16.52 -2.75 -32.34
C GLU A 83 -15.91 -4.13 -32.12
N MET A 84 -16.16 -4.77 -30.99
CA MET A 84 -15.63 -6.12 -30.70
C MET A 84 -16.09 -7.18 -31.71
N ALA A 85 -17.27 -7.04 -32.30
CA ALA A 85 -17.77 -7.97 -33.31
C ALA A 85 -17.06 -7.85 -34.65
N GLU A 86 -16.48 -6.68 -34.97
CA GLU A 86 -15.73 -6.47 -36.21
C GLU A 86 -14.38 -7.18 -36.20
N GLU A 87 -13.61 -7.03 -35.11
CA GLU A 87 -12.22 -7.50 -35.00
C GLU A 87 -11.94 -8.11 -33.61
N PRO A 88 -12.55 -9.27 -33.27
CA PRO A 88 -12.58 -9.79 -31.91
C PRO A 88 -11.21 -10.14 -31.34
N VAL A 89 -10.29 -10.64 -32.18
CA VAL A 89 -8.94 -11.03 -31.74
C VAL A 89 -8.04 -9.79 -31.56
N ARG A 90 -8.04 -8.90 -32.56
CA ARG A 90 -7.18 -7.71 -32.56
C ARG A 90 -7.60 -6.71 -31.49
N TYR A 91 -8.89 -6.51 -31.26
CA TYR A 91 -9.33 -5.59 -30.20
C TYR A 91 -9.12 -6.19 -28.81
N ASN A 92 -9.29 -7.50 -28.64
CA ASN A 92 -8.98 -8.15 -27.37
C ASN A 92 -7.50 -8.01 -26.97
N SER A 93 -6.56 -8.08 -27.94
CA SER A 93 -5.14 -7.95 -27.62
C SER A 93 -4.76 -6.58 -27.06
N GLN A 94 -5.51 -5.52 -27.40
CA GLN A 94 -5.29 -4.17 -26.86
C GLN A 94 -5.51 -4.12 -25.33
N PHE A 95 -6.50 -4.84 -24.82
CA PHE A 95 -6.78 -4.90 -23.38
C PHE A 95 -5.67 -5.58 -22.58
N GLY A 96 -4.87 -6.43 -23.23
CA GLY A 96 -3.76 -7.17 -22.62
C GLY A 96 -2.48 -6.38 -22.39
N TYR A 97 -2.38 -5.14 -22.91
CA TYR A 97 -1.11 -4.40 -22.99
C TYR A 97 -0.41 -4.23 -21.63
N TYR A 98 -1.17 -3.89 -20.58
CA TYR A 98 -0.63 -3.66 -19.23
C TYR A 98 -0.76 -4.85 -18.28
N THR A 99 -1.37 -5.96 -18.72
CA THR A 99 -1.78 -7.07 -17.82
C THR A 99 -1.04 -8.38 -18.11
N ASN A 100 -0.65 -8.62 -19.36
CA ASN A 100 -0.17 -9.92 -19.80
C ASN A 100 1.14 -10.39 -19.16
N PHE A 101 2.03 -9.46 -18.79
CA PHE A 101 3.35 -9.81 -18.25
C PHE A 101 3.32 -10.13 -16.75
N THR A 102 2.29 -9.67 -16.03
CA THR A 102 2.22 -9.71 -14.56
C THR A 102 2.43 -11.12 -14.01
N ASN A 103 1.65 -12.09 -14.48
CA ASN A 103 1.74 -13.48 -14.00
C ASN A 103 3.06 -14.14 -14.42
N LEU A 104 3.54 -13.86 -15.65
CA LEU A 104 4.79 -14.44 -16.16
C LEU A 104 6.03 -13.95 -15.38
N ALA A 105 5.95 -12.72 -14.85
CA ALA A 105 7.00 -12.07 -14.08
C ALA A 105 6.93 -12.32 -12.57
N ASP A 106 5.97 -13.12 -12.09
CA ASP A 106 5.73 -13.41 -10.67
C ASP A 106 5.46 -12.13 -9.84
N LEU A 107 4.56 -11.29 -10.36
CA LEU A 107 4.12 -10.06 -9.73
C LEU A 107 2.72 -10.23 -9.10
N SER A 108 2.48 -9.51 -8.02
CA SER A 108 1.14 -9.26 -7.47
C SER A 108 0.51 -8.03 -8.13
N ALA A 109 -0.82 -7.95 -8.15
CA ALA A 109 -1.53 -6.86 -8.78
C ALA A 109 -2.84 -6.49 -8.08
N LEU A 110 -3.15 -5.19 -8.04
CA LEU A 110 -4.44 -4.68 -7.58
C LEU A 110 -4.98 -3.62 -8.55
N ALA A 111 -6.08 -3.92 -9.22
CA ALA A 111 -6.82 -2.95 -10.03
C ALA A 111 -7.71 -2.08 -9.12
N LEU A 112 -7.66 -0.76 -9.33
CA LEU A 112 -8.34 0.26 -8.55
C LEU A 112 -9.10 1.22 -9.47
N PRO A 113 -10.30 1.68 -9.08
CA PRO A 113 -11.01 2.70 -9.83
C PRO A 113 -10.23 4.02 -9.78
N ALA A 114 -10.22 4.76 -10.88
CA ALA A 114 -9.53 6.05 -11.03
C ALA A 114 -10.47 7.18 -11.50
N GLY A 115 -11.77 7.02 -11.25
CA GLY A 115 -12.81 7.99 -11.59
C GLY A 115 -13.56 7.67 -12.89
N LEU A 116 -14.37 8.64 -13.31
CA LEU A 116 -15.11 8.60 -14.57
C LEU A 116 -14.45 9.50 -15.61
N ARG A 117 -14.43 9.03 -16.85
CA ARG A 117 -14.04 9.80 -18.03
C ARG A 117 -15.09 10.89 -18.32
N ALA A 118 -14.76 11.81 -19.21
CA ALA A 118 -15.67 12.86 -19.68
C ALA A 118 -16.96 12.31 -20.35
N ASP A 119 -16.91 11.09 -20.88
CA ASP A 119 -18.07 10.38 -21.46
C ASP A 119 -18.88 9.57 -20.41
N GLY A 120 -18.55 9.70 -19.13
CA GLY A 120 -19.24 9.03 -18.03
C GLY A 120 -18.84 7.56 -17.82
N LEU A 121 -17.90 7.02 -18.60
CA LEU A 121 -17.43 5.64 -18.44
C LEU A 121 -16.29 5.53 -17.40
N PRO A 122 -16.20 4.43 -16.64
CA PRO A 122 -15.16 4.26 -15.63
C PRO A 122 -13.77 4.08 -16.26
N SER A 123 -12.76 4.61 -15.57
CA SER A 123 -11.35 4.31 -15.82
C SER A 123 -10.70 3.78 -14.54
N GLY A 124 -9.58 3.08 -14.69
CA GLY A 124 -8.88 2.43 -13.59
C GLY A 124 -7.37 2.39 -13.79
N ILE A 125 -6.69 2.26 -12.66
CA ILE A 125 -5.26 2.00 -12.60
C ILE A 125 -5.03 0.61 -12.00
N THR A 126 -3.94 -0.03 -12.34
CA THR A 126 -3.48 -1.25 -11.67
C THR A 126 -2.13 -0.96 -11.03
N LEU A 127 -2.01 -1.30 -9.75
CA LEU A 127 -0.74 -1.33 -9.05
C LEU A 127 -0.16 -2.74 -9.19
N LEU A 128 1.08 -2.83 -9.66
CA LEU A 128 1.83 -4.07 -9.81
C LEU A 128 3.01 -4.03 -8.83
N ALA A 129 3.16 -5.05 -8.01
CA ALA A 129 4.25 -5.15 -7.03
C ALA A 129 4.89 -6.54 -7.10
N PRO A 130 6.07 -6.74 -6.48
CA PRO A 130 6.64 -8.08 -6.37
C PRO A 130 5.67 -9.08 -5.73
N ALA A 131 5.92 -10.37 -5.90
CA ALA A 131 5.16 -11.41 -5.20
C ALA A 131 5.02 -11.10 -3.68
N TRP A 132 3.90 -11.54 -3.10
CA TRP A 132 3.59 -11.42 -1.66
C TRP A 132 3.31 -10.02 -1.13
N HIS A 133 3.11 -9.02 -2.01
CA HIS A 133 2.76 -7.65 -1.62
C HIS A 133 1.24 -7.38 -1.57
N ASP A 134 0.41 -8.42 -1.65
CA ASP A 134 -1.05 -8.33 -1.73
C ASP A 134 -1.67 -7.50 -0.59
N THR A 135 -1.18 -7.68 0.64
CA THR A 135 -1.68 -6.91 1.80
C THR A 135 -1.28 -5.43 1.71
N ALA A 136 -0.04 -5.15 1.32
CA ALA A 136 0.43 -3.78 1.12
C ALA A 136 -0.35 -3.07 0.00
N LEU A 137 -0.58 -3.77 -1.11
CA LEU A 137 -1.43 -3.31 -2.21
C LEU A 137 -2.86 -3.04 -1.73
N ALA A 138 -3.47 -3.96 -0.99
CA ALA A 138 -4.83 -3.80 -0.46
C ALA A 138 -4.94 -2.60 0.48
N ASP A 139 -3.96 -2.38 1.35
CA ASP A 139 -3.97 -1.25 2.28
C ASP A 139 -3.72 0.10 1.58
N LEU A 140 -2.92 0.12 0.52
CA LEU A 140 -2.84 1.27 -0.38
C LEU A 140 -4.17 1.48 -1.12
N GLY A 141 -4.78 0.41 -1.62
CA GLY A 141 -6.07 0.45 -2.33
C GLY A 141 -7.22 0.97 -1.49
N LYS A 142 -7.27 0.64 -0.19
CA LYS A 142 -8.24 1.22 0.76
C LYS A 142 -8.07 2.73 0.87
N ARG A 143 -6.83 3.22 1.06
CA ARG A 143 -6.52 4.65 1.14
C ARG A 143 -6.86 5.38 -0.16
N TRP A 144 -6.53 4.77 -1.29
CA TRP A 144 -6.84 5.29 -2.62
C TRP A 144 -8.35 5.47 -2.82
N GLN A 145 -9.14 4.43 -2.57
CA GLN A 145 -10.60 4.51 -2.74
C GLN A 145 -11.26 5.48 -1.76
N ALA A 146 -10.79 5.52 -0.50
CA ALA A 146 -11.27 6.48 0.48
C ALA A 146 -11.01 7.93 0.06
N ASN A 147 -9.86 8.20 -0.58
CA ASN A 147 -9.53 9.52 -1.09
C ASN A 147 -10.39 9.94 -2.29
N LEU A 148 -10.72 8.99 -3.19
CA LEU A 148 -11.58 9.29 -4.33
C LEU A 148 -13.06 9.45 -3.96
N GLY A 149 -13.53 8.78 -2.90
CA GLY A 149 -14.91 8.88 -2.44
C GLY A 149 -15.95 8.36 -3.45
N LEU A 150 -15.56 7.41 -4.31
CA LEU A 150 -16.46 6.82 -5.30
C LEU A 150 -17.46 5.85 -4.65
N ASN A 151 -18.62 5.71 -5.29
CA ASN A 151 -19.57 4.65 -4.96
C ASN A 151 -19.02 3.27 -5.36
N LEU A 152 -19.55 2.22 -4.72
CA LEU A 152 -19.27 0.83 -5.02
C LEU A 152 -19.86 0.43 -6.37
N GLY A 153 -19.13 0.74 -7.45
CA GLY A 153 -19.56 0.48 -8.82
C GLY A 153 -20.91 1.12 -9.15
N ALA A 154 -21.70 0.44 -9.98
CA ALA A 154 -23.04 0.90 -10.39
C ALA A 154 -24.12 0.72 -9.31
N THR A 155 -23.77 0.34 -8.07
CA THR A 155 -24.77 0.02 -7.03
C THR A 155 -25.37 1.23 -6.35
N GLY A 156 -24.79 2.42 -6.53
CA GLY A 156 -25.18 3.65 -5.82
C GLY A 156 -24.83 3.66 -4.33
N ARG A 157 -24.21 2.60 -3.80
CA ARG A 157 -23.80 2.53 -2.39
C ARG A 157 -22.48 3.25 -2.18
N SER A 158 -22.39 4.14 -1.20
CA SER A 158 -21.12 4.75 -0.79
C SER A 158 -20.14 3.70 -0.26
N LEU A 159 -18.84 3.95 -0.42
CA LEU A 159 -17.81 3.18 0.25
C LEU A 159 -17.99 3.27 1.78
N PRO A 160 -18.04 2.15 2.52
CA PRO A 160 -18.08 2.18 3.97
C PRO A 160 -16.87 2.91 4.54
N ALA A 161 -17.06 3.64 5.65
CA ALA A 161 -15.96 4.25 6.37
C ALA A 161 -14.93 3.18 6.77
N SER A 162 -13.64 3.49 6.61
CA SER A 162 -12.59 2.61 7.09
C SER A 162 -12.66 2.52 8.61
N GLY A 163 -12.58 1.30 9.15
CA GLY A 163 -12.52 1.07 10.59
C GLY A 163 -11.21 1.58 11.21
N VAL A 164 -11.12 1.49 12.54
CA VAL A 164 -9.89 1.81 13.28
C VAL A 164 -8.74 0.95 12.75
N PRO A 165 -7.57 1.54 12.42
CA PRO A 165 -6.44 0.78 11.94
C PRO A 165 -6.01 -0.31 12.93
N VAL A 166 -5.95 -1.56 12.48
CA VAL A 166 -5.41 -2.67 13.28
C VAL A 166 -3.89 -2.60 13.28
N GLN A 167 -3.25 -2.98 14.38
CA GLN A 167 -1.78 -3.07 14.45
C GLN A 167 -1.28 -4.18 13.53
N ALA A 168 -0.29 -3.86 12.69
CA ALA A 168 0.28 -4.83 11.78
C ALA A 168 0.89 -6.03 12.56
N PRO A 169 0.70 -7.29 12.12
CA PRO A 169 1.34 -8.44 12.74
C PRO A 169 2.86 -8.26 12.83
N GLY A 170 3.47 -8.66 13.95
CA GLY A 170 4.92 -8.54 14.14
C GLY A 170 5.44 -7.10 14.31
N SER A 171 4.55 -6.13 14.53
CA SER A 171 4.91 -4.75 14.86
C SER A 171 4.55 -4.39 16.31
N VAL A 172 5.04 -3.24 16.77
CA VAL A 172 4.54 -2.55 17.96
C VAL A 172 4.10 -1.14 17.56
N ARG A 173 2.90 -0.75 17.98
CA ARG A 173 2.38 0.60 17.73
C ARG A 173 2.97 1.60 18.72
N VAL A 174 3.60 2.65 18.18
CA VAL A 174 4.27 3.71 18.93
C VAL A 174 3.67 5.07 18.58
N ALA A 175 3.13 5.77 19.59
CA ALA A 175 2.74 7.16 19.52
C ALA A 175 3.96 8.07 19.65
N VAL A 176 4.14 8.96 18.67
CA VAL A 176 5.16 10.00 18.68
C VAL A 176 4.50 11.37 18.70
N VAL A 177 5.08 12.28 19.48
CA VAL A 177 4.47 13.57 19.84
C VAL A 177 5.40 14.77 19.58
N GLY A 178 6.65 14.50 19.18
CA GLY A 178 7.72 15.50 19.15
C GLY A 178 8.59 15.45 17.90
N ALA A 179 9.91 15.44 18.10
CA ALA A 179 10.90 15.51 17.03
C ALA A 179 10.81 14.34 16.02
N HIS A 180 10.11 13.26 16.34
CA HIS A 180 9.88 12.10 15.46
C HIS A 180 8.63 12.20 14.57
N LEU A 181 7.77 13.20 14.76
CA LEU A 181 6.61 13.44 13.89
C LEU A 181 7.03 13.58 12.42
N THR A 182 6.17 13.24 11.46
CA THR A 182 6.43 13.41 10.01
C THR A 182 6.95 14.81 9.71
N GLY A 183 8.06 14.92 8.97
CA GLY A 183 8.70 16.20 8.64
C GLY A 183 9.47 16.86 9.79
N MET A 184 9.55 16.25 10.98
CA MET A 184 10.40 16.73 12.08
C MET A 184 11.80 16.08 12.06
N PRO A 185 12.81 16.70 12.69
CA PRO A 185 14.22 16.36 12.48
C PRO A 185 14.65 14.92 12.81
N LEU A 186 13.90 14.20 13.64
CA LEU A 186 14.21 12.82 14.05
C LEU A 186 13.28 11.78 13.42
N ASN A 187 12.39 12.15 12.50
CA ASN A 187 11.51 11.19 11.83
C ASN A 187 12.28 10.08 11.09
N PHE A 188 13.50 10.38 10.61
CA PHE A 188 14.36 9.38 9.97
C PHE A 188 14.69 8.17 10.87
N GLN A 189 14.63 8.33 12.20
CA GLN A 189 14.84 7.22 13.13
C GLN A 189 13.71 6.19 13.10
N LEU A 190 12.50 6.59 12.69
CA LEU A 190 11.37 5.70 12.44
C LEU A 190 11.50 5.09 11.04
N THR A 191 11.69 5.92 10.01
CA THR A 191 11.67 5.46 8.62
C THR A 191 12.86 4.55 8.28
N LYS A 192 14.07 4.79 8.83
CA LYS A 192 15.22 3.87 8.63
C LYS A 192 14.97 2.46 9.18
N ARG A 193 13.99 2.31 10.07
CA ARG A 193 13.60 1.05 10.73
C ARG A 193 12.35 0.44 10.10
N ASN A 194 11.92 0.95 8.94
CA ASN A 194 10.71 0.54 8.25
C ASN A 194 9.46 0.68 9.12
N ALA A 195 9.44 1.64 10.05
CA ALA A 195 8.21 1.98 10.74
C ALA A 195 7.25 2.67 9.76
N VAL A 196 5.98 2.33 9.83
CA VAL A 196 4.94 2.83 8.92
C VAL A 196 3.99 3.75 9.67
N LEU A 197 3.75 4.95 9.13
CA LEU A 197 2.74 5.87 9.65
C LEU A 197 1.35 5.24 9.48
N VAL A 198 0.62 5.13 10.58
CA VAL A 198 -0.72 4.55 10.63
C VAL A 198 -1.79 5.65 10.55
N GLU A 199 -1.72 6.62 11.45
CA GLU A 199 -2.69 7.71 11.57
C GLU A 199 -2.13 8.89 12.37
N GLN A 200 -2.70 10.07 12.17
CA GLN A 200 -2.58 11.20 13.09
C GLN A 200 -3.85 11.26 13.95
N THR A 201 -3.69 11.28 15.26
CA THR A 201 -4.81 11.28 16.22
C THR A 201 -4.46 12.11 17.46
N HIS A 202 -5.23 11.98 18.54
CA HIS A 202 -5.01 12.67 19.79
C HIS A 202 -4.85 11.71 20.96
N THR A 203 -4.10 12.12 21.98
CA THR A 203 -4.18 11.53 23.31
C THR A 203 -5.55 11.76 23.95
N ALA A 204 -5.85 11.04 25.02
CA ALA A 204 -6.90 11.43 25.95
C ALA A 204 -6.66 12.87 26.49
N ASP A 205 -7.66 13.46 27.13
CA ASP A 205 -7.62 14.83 27.66
C ASP A 205 -6.79 14.98 28.96
N SER A 206 -6.24 13.88 29.48
CA SER A 206 -5.44 13.83 30.71
C SER A 206 -3.93 14.00 30.47
N TYR A 207 -3.54 14.78 29.46
CA TYR A 207 -2.12 14.97 29.09
C TYR A 207 -1.69 16.44 29.06
N ARG A 208 -0.44 16.69 29.46
CA ARG A 208 0.24 17.97 29.30
C ARG A 208 1.49 17.80 28.46
N LEU A 209 1.81 18.83 27.68
CA LEU A 209 2.96 18.85 26.80
C LEU A 209 3.91 19.96 27.23
N TYR A 210 5.19 19.64 27.36
CA TYR A 210 6.21 20.58 27.81
C TYR A 210 7.35 20.68 26.80
N ALA A 211 7.89 21.87 26.56
CA ALA A 211 9.12 22.04 25.80
C ALA A 211 10.33 21.91 26.72
N LEU A 212 11.17 20.88 26.51
CA LEU A 212 12.28 20.56 27.40
C LEU A 212 13.48 21.49 27.14
N PRO A 213 14.04 22.13 28.18
CA PRO A 213 15.18 23.02 28.03
C PRO A 213 16.45 22.24 27.63
N GLY A 214 17.34 22.88 26.88
CA GLY A 214 18.67 22.34 26.57
C GLY A 214 18.69 21.10 25.65
N THR A 215 17.57 20.72 25.03
CA THR A 215 17.52 19.58 24.11
C THR A 215 17.90 19.98 22.68
N VAL A 216 18.75 19.17 22.03
CA VAL A 216 19.14 19.33 20.62
C VAL A 216 18.92 18.00 19.85
N PRO A 217 18.10 17.99 18.77
CA PRO A 217 17.15 19.04 18.41
C PRO A 217 16.15 19.29 19.55
N PRO A 218 15.41 20.42 19.55
CA PRO A 218 14.36 20.68 20.54
C PRO A 218 13.38 19.51 20.62
N LYS A 219 13.03 19.10 21.83
CA LYS A 219 12.14 17.96 22.10
C LYS A 219 11.06 18.33 23.12
N PRO A 220 9.83 17.81 22.97
CA PRO A 220 8.84 17.90 24.01
C PRO A 220 8.93 16.73 25.00
N GLY A 221 8.44 16.95 26.21
CA GLY A 221 8.07 15.92 27.17
C GLY A 221 6.55 15.82 27.28
N LEU A 222 6.01 14.62 27.10
CA LEU A 222 4.58 14.34 27.30
C LEU A 222 4.40 13.71 28.69
N ALA A 223 3.45 14.23 29.45
CA ALA A 223 3.16 13.76 30.80
C ALA A 223 1.66 13.56 30.99
N LYS A 224 1.29 12.47 31.66
CA LYS A 224 -0.09 12.25 32.12
C LYS A 224 -0.30 13.09 33.39
N ALA A 225 -1.44 13.76 33.48
CA ALA A 225 -1.78 14.65 34.59
C ALA A 225 -3.28 14.61 34.92
N ASP A 226 -3.64 15.01 36.14
CA ASP A 226 -5.04 15.10 36.57
C ASP A 226 -5.83 16.18 35.81
N SER A 227 -5.13 17.20 35.32
CA SER A 227 -5.66 18.22 34.41
C SER A 227 -4.74 18.35 33.19
N GLY A 228 -5.34 18.37 32.00
CA GLY A 228 -4.60 18.40 30.75
C GLY A 228 -5.50 18.75 29.56
N ARG A 229 -4.99 18.47 28.36
CA ARG A 229 -5.73 18.52 27.10
C ARG A 229 -5.34 17.33 26.22
N SER A 230 -6.17 17.08 25.22
CA SER A 230 -5.81 16.17 24.13
C SER A 230 -4.66 16.76 23.31
N ILE A 231 -3.59 15.98 23.13
CA ILE A 231 -2.40 16.37 22.40
C ILE A 231 -2.32 15.58 21.09
N ILE A 232 -2.03 16.26 19.98
CA ILE A 232 -1.84 15.62 18.67
C ILE A 232 -0.62 14.70 18.71
N VAL A 233 -0.82 13.46 18.24
CA VAL A 233 0.22 12.43 18.09
C VAL A 233 0.11 11.77 16.73
N GLU A 234 1.21 11.20 16.25
CA GLU A 234 1.20 10.24 15.14
C GLU A 234 1.43 8.83 15.67
N LEU A 235 0.68 7.87 15.17
CA LEU A 235 0.88 6.46 15.47
C LEU A 235 1.70 5.81 14.36
N TRP A 236 2.75 5.11 14.76
CA TRP A 236 3.65 4.40 13.86
C TRP A 236 3.71 2.93 14.24
N ASP A 237 3.50 2.03 13.28
CA ASP A 237 3.74 0.60 13.48
C ASP A 237 5.21 0.32 13.15
N MET A 238 5.98 -0.03 14.17
CA MET A 238 7.41 -0.32 14.05
C MET A 238 7.64 -1.83 14.12
N PRO A 239 8.43 -2.43 13.21
CA PRO A 239 8.77 -3.84 13.30
C PRO A 239 9.30 -4.20 14.69
N LEU A 240 8.71 -5.22 15.31
CA LEU A 240 9.03 -5.62 16.69
C LEU A 240 10.53 -5.93 16.84
N ALA A 241 11.11 -6.56 15.81
CA ALA A 241 12.54 -6.88 15.75
C ALA A 241 13.47 -5.65 15.76
N ARG A 242 12.96 -4.46 15.39
CA ARG A 242 13.72 -3.19 15.34
C ARG A 242 13.43 -2.27 16.53
N PHE A 243 12.47 -2.63 17.37
CA PHE A 243 12.01 -1.77 18.45
C PHE A 243 13.11 -1.48 19.48
N GLY A 244 13.93 -2.47 19.84
CA GLY A 244 15.05 -2.28 20.77
C GLY A 244 16.07 -1.26 20.27
N GLU A 245 16.38 -1.26 18.97
CA GLU A 245 17.28 -0.28 18.36
C GLU A 245 16.74 1.15 18.47
N PHE A 246 15.41 1.31 18.38
CA PHE A 246 14.77 2.62 18.50
C PHE A 246 14.79 3.11 19.96
N VAL A 247 14.43 2.25 20.91
CA VAL A 247 14.41 2.61 22.34
C VAL A 247 15.82 2.97 22.85
N ALA A 248 16.85 2.28 22.38
CA ALA A 248 18.24 2.57 22.75
C ALA A 248 18.72 3.97 22.33
N GLU A 249 18.09 4.61 21.33
CA GLU A 249 18.41 5.98 20.89
C GLU A 249 17.68 7.07 21.70
N ILE A 250 16.89 6.71 22.72
CA ILE A 250 16.09 7.64 23.52
C ILE A 250 16.85 8.00 24.80
N PRO A 251 17.44 9.20 24.89
CA PRO A 251 18.13 9.62 26.11
C PRO A 251 17.15 10.10 27.17
N ALA A 252 17.59 10.06 28.43
CA ALA A 252 16.95 10.79 29.51
C ALA A 252 16.78 12.29 29.11
N PRO A 253 15.67 12.94 29.49
CA PRO A 253 14.61 12.46 30.41
C PRO A 253 13.47 11.69 29.72
N LEU A 254 13.64 11.32 28.45
CA LEU A 254 12.59 10.67 27.69
C LEU A 254 12.62 9.16 27.89
N GLY A 255 11.45 8.53 27.78
CA GLY A 255 11.31 7.08 27.77
C GLY A 255 10.11 6.63 26.94
N ILE A 256 9.96 5.32 26.78
CA ILE A 256 8.77 4.73 26.16
C ILE A 256 7.91 4.07 27.22
N GLY A 257 6.72 4.62 27.40
CA GLY A 257 5.69 4.13 28.31
C GLY A 257 4.42 3.73 27.57
N ASN A 258 3.28 3.83 28.27
CA ASN A 258 1.96 3.68 27.68
C ASN A 258 1.30 5.05 27.54
N VAL A 259 0.68 5.32 26.39
CA VAL A 259 -0.10 6.52 26.10
C VAL A 259 -1.53 6.10 25.80
N VAL A 260 -2.49 6.75 26.45
CA VAL A 260 -3.93 6.55 26.23
C VAL A 260 -4.39 7.56 25.19
N LEU A 261 -5.03 7.05 24.13
CA LEU A 261 -5.57 7.83 23.03
C LEU A 261 -6.99 8.33 23.34
N ALA A 262 -7.47 9.30 22.57
CA ALA A 262 -8.80 9.89 22.74
C ALA A 262 -9.94 8.86 22.59
N ASP A 263 -9.71 7.76 21.88
CA ASP A 263 -10.66 6.65 21.72
C ASP A 263 -10.50 5.53 22.77
N GLY A 264 -9.67 5.75 23.80
CA GLY A 264 -9.44 4.82 24.89
C GLY A 264 -8.41 3.72 24.59
N ARG A 265 -7.88 3.61 23.36
CA ARG A 265 -6.77 2.69 23.07
C ARG A 265 -5.53 3.07 23.90
N SER A 266 -4.80 2.06 24.35
CA SER A 266 -3.50 2.22 25.01
C SER A 266 -2.40 1.69 24.10
N VAL A 267 -1.46 2.54 23.73
CA VAL A 267 -0.33 2.23 22.82
C VAL A 267 1.00 2.53 23.50
N LYS A 268 2.11 2.05 22.95
CA LYS A 268 3.43 2.53 23.39
C LYS A 268 3.62 3.96 22.94
N GLY A 269 4.36 4.77 23.68
CA GLY A 269 4.64 6.15 23.26
C GLY A 269 5.63 6.86 24.15
N PHE A 270 6.11 8.01 23.67
CA PHE A 270 7.02 8.84 24.42
C PHE A 270 6.37 9.37 25.70
N ILE A 271 7.08 9.19 26.81
CA ILE A 271 6.79 9.79 28.12
C ILE A 271 8.03 10.57 28.57
N CYS A 272 7.83 11.47 29.53
CA CYS A 272 8.92 12.22 30.16
C CYS A 272 8.99 11.91 31.65
N GLU A 273 10.21 11.76 32.16
CA GLU A 273 10.45 11.64 33.60
C GLU A 273 10.02 12.92 34.34
N PRO A 274 9.37 12.82 35.52
CA PRO A 274 8.81 13.99 36.21
C PRO A 274 9.83 15.07 36.59
N TRP A 275 11.07 14.68 36.90
CA TRP A 275 12.11 15.63 37.33
C TRP A 275 12.46 16.68 36.26
N ALA A 276 12.28 16.34 34.98
CA ALA A 276 12.58 17.25 33.87
C ALA A 276 11.43 18.20 33.53
N LEU A 277 10.26 18.04 34.15
CA LEU A 277 9.07 18.85 33.85
C LEU A 277 9.00 20.13 34.68
N ALA A 278 9.67 20.18 35.85
CA ALA A 278 9.57 21.31 36.78
C ALA A 278 10.05 22.63 36.16
N ASP A 279 11.13 22.58 35.38
CA ASP A 279 11.73 23.75 34.71
C ASP A 279 11.36 23.85 33.21
N ALA A 280 10.46 22.99 32.74
CA ALA A 280 10.06 22.95 31.34
C ALA A 280 8.90 23.92 31.06
N LEU A 281 8.92 24.54 29.88
CA LEU A 281 7.84 25.44 29.46
C LEU A 281 6.59 24.61 29.13
N ASP A 282 5.48 24.85 29.81
CA ASP A 282 4.20 24.24 29.47
C ASP A 282 3.68 24.80 28.13
N ILE A 283 3.49 23.90 27.17
CA ILE A 283 3.02 24.18 25.81
C ILE A 283 1.72 23.46 25.50
N THR A 284 1.00 23.00 26.52
CA THR A 284 -0.27 22.26 26.40
C THR A 284 -1.33 23.06 25.63
N GLU A 285 -1.28 24.40 25.68
CA GLU A 285 -2.21 25.29 24.97
C GLU A 285 -2.10 25.20 23.45
N PHE A 286 -0.92 24.83 22.93
CA PHE A 286 -0.70 24.68 21.49
C PHE A 286 -1.33 23.41 20.92
N GLY A 287 -1.78 22.47 21.77
CA GLY A 287 -2.38 21.20 21.36
C GLY A 287 -1.42 20.21 20.65
N GLY A 288 -0.17 20.60 20.38
CA GLY A 288 0.81 19.74 19.73
C GLY A 288 2.14 20.42 19.44
N TRP A 289 3.17 19.61 19.21
CA TRP A 289 4.54 20.08 19.02
C TRP A 289 4.73 20.94 17.78
N ARG A 290 4.11 20.58 16.64
CA ARG A 290 4.25 21.35 15.40
C ARG A 290 3.73 22.78 15.53
N ALA A 291 2.57 22.95 16.17
CA ALA A 291 1.96 24.27 16.38
C ALA A 291 2.84 25.18 17.24
N PHE A 292 3.48 24.61 18.27
CA PHE A 292 4.45 25.32 19.09
C PHE A 292 5.74 25.67 18.35
N ILE A 293 6.29 24.77 17.53
CA ILE A 293 7.47 25.11 16.72
C ILE A 293 7.14 26.22 15.71
N ALA A 294 5.97 26.17 15.09
CA ALA A 294 5.51 27.21 14.18
C ALA A 294 5.31 28.57 14.87
N SER A 295 4.94 28.62 16.16
CA SER A 295 4.81 29.88 16.90
C SER A 295 6.13 30.51 17.33
N ARG A 296 7.24 29.77 17.21
CA ARG A 296 8.61 30.25 17.48
C ARG A 296 9.31 30.81 16.23
N GLY A 297 8.68 30.74 15.07
CA GLY A 297 9.20 31.17 13.76
C GLY A 297 8.42 32.32 13.17
#